data_AF-A0A183CRY7-F1
#
_entry.id   AF-A0A183CRY7-F1
#
_cell.length_a   1.000
_cell.length_b   1.000
_cell.length_c   1.000
_cell.angle_alpha   90.00
_cell.angle_beta   90.00
_cell.angle_gamma   90.00
#
_symmetry.space_group_name_H-M   'P 1'
#
loop_
_entity.id
_entity.type
_entity.pdbx_description
1 polymer ?
#
loop_
_entity_poly.entity_id
_entity_poly.type
_entity_poly.pdbx_seq_one_letter_code
_entity_poly.pdbx_strand_id
1 'polypeptide(L)'
;LQFGWEERVAKPSAVPPMLHVLVRFPDDDTEERQQQQQHAAAVRELALDLLATLKHYFPDIHRSLAKHFLTITPSLVADFPSLPNSVPELPCHNFRRSYVAHCDCMEQPFRDEVIWDIERIYFVHGQHELDLNDFSHLPAKDLQALIGAVQFSDFFTGLSANALRLQPEHVDALVALLRRSHSLRSLRLCRCTTP
;
A
#
# COMPACT_ATOMS: atom_id res chain seq x y z
N LEU A 1 -42.84 -20.21 -28.74
CA LEU A 1 -42.68 -19.80 -27.33
C LEU A 1 -41.20 -19.92 -26.97
N GLN A 2 -40.42 -18.90 -27.29
CA GLN A 2 -39.00 -18.79 -26.95
C GLN A 2 -38.89 -17.99 -25.65
N PHE A 3 -38.44 -18.63 -24.58
CA PHE A 3 -38.13 -17.96 -23.31
C PHE A 3 -36.71 -17.41 -23.39
N GLY A 4 -36.60 -16.08 -23.45
CA GLY A 4 -35.33 -15.37 -23.33
C GLY A 4 -34.91 -15.29 -21.87
N TRP A 5 -33.68 -15.71 -21.58
CA TRP A 5 -33.01 -15.44 -20.32
C TRP A 5 -32.11 -14.22 -20.53
N GLU A 6 -32.51 -13.07 -19.97
CA GLU A 6 -31.62 -11.92 -19.81
C GLU A 6 -30.62 -12.23 -18.69
N GLU A 7 -29.39 -12.53 -19.08
CA GLU A 7 -28.26 -12.64 -18.18
C GLU A 7 -27.88 -11.23 -17.70
N ARG A 8 -28.41 -10.83 -16.54
CA ARG A 8 -27.96 -9.61 -15.87
C ARG A 8 -26.52 -9.81 -15.41
N VAL A 9 -25.58 -9.38 -16.23
CA VAL A 9 -24.17 -9.21 -15.86
C VAL A 9 -24.11 -8.19 -14.72
N ALA A 10 -23.90 -8.67 -13.50
CA ALA A 10 -23.58 -7.82 -12.37
C ALA A 10 -22.25 -7.12 -12.67
N LYS A 11 -22.26 -5.78 -12.71
CA LYS A 11 -21.04 -4.97 -12.76
C LYS A 11 -20.20 -5.29 -11.51
N PRO A 12 -18.95 -5.75 -11.63
CA PRO A 12 -18.09 -5.84 -10.46
C PRO A 12 -17.80 -4.43 -9.97
N SER A 13 -18.22 -4.12 -8.74
CA SER A 13 -17.70 -2.95 -8.02
C SER A 13 -16.21 -3.19 -7.82
N ALA A 14 -15.38 -2.47 -8.58
CA ALA A 14 -13.93 -2.56 -8.52
C ALA A 14 -13.40 -1.92 -7.23
N VAL A 15 -13.64 -2.59 -6.10
CA VAL A 15 -12.73 -2.46 -4.97
C VAL A 15 -11.50 -3.26 -5.39
N PRO A 16 -10.30 -2.65 -5.52
CA PRO A 16 -9.09 -3.40 -5.81
C PRO A 16 -8.94 -4.50 -4.76
N PRO A 17 -8.42 -5.68 -5.11
CA PRO A 17 -8.28 -6.78 -4.16
C PRO A 17 -7.46 -6.28 -2.96
N MET A 18 -8.13 -6.03 -1.83
CA MET A 18 -7.44 -5.76 -0.58
C MET A 18 -6.83 -7.09 -0.15
N LEU A 19 -5.51 -7.10 0.04
CA LEU A 19 -4.78 -8.25 0.56
C LEU A 19 -5.31 -8.56 1.97
N HIS A 20 -6.12 -9.61 2.10
CA HIS A 20 -6.61 -10.13 3.38
C HIS A 20 -5.75 -11.33 3.79
N VAL A 21 -4.79 -11.12 4.70
CA VAL A 21 -4.03 -12.22 5.34
C VAL A 21 -4.65 -12.49 6.70
N LEU A 22 -5.36 -13.60 6.82
CA LEU A 22 -5.97 -14.06 8.07
C LEU A 22 -5.19 -15.28 8.58
N VAL A 23 -4.39 -15.07 9.64
CA VAL A 23 -3.64 -16.14 10.31
C VAL A 23 -4.43 -16.54 11.56
N ARG A 24 -5.17 -17.66 11.47
CA ARG A 24 -5.95 -18.22 12.58
C ARG A 24 -5.23 -19.45 13.12
N PHE A 25 -5.01 -19.49 14.43
CA PHE A 25 -4.52 -20.67 15.11
C PHE A 25 -5.70 -21.60 15.45
N PRO A 26 -5.56 -22.93 15.31
CA PRO A 26 -6.62 -23.88 15.64
C PRO A 26 -6.89 -23.93 17.15
N ASP A 27 -8.16 -24.09 17.53
CA ASP A 27 -8.61 -24.24 18.91
C ASP A 27 -8.20 -25.60 19.51
N ASP A 28 -8.02 -25.60 20.84
CA ASP A 28 -7.30 -26.57 21.67
C ASP A 28 -8.06 -27.91 21.89
N ASP A 29 -7.54 -29.03 21.36
CA ASP A 29 -7.99 -30.40 21.69
C ASP A 29 -6.78 -31.27 22.13
N THR A 30 -6.99 -32.04 23.20
CA THR A 30 -5.94 -32.40 24.18
C THR A 30 -4.95 -33.51 23.75
N GLU A 31 -5.23 -34.31 22.70
CA GLU A 31 -4.40 -35.44 22.27
C GLU A 31 -3.49 -35.15 21.06
N GLU A 32 -3.80 -34.12 20.28
CA GLU A 32 -3.01 -33.74 19.09
C GLU A 32 -1.82 -32.81 19.42
N ARG A 33 -1.55 -32.54 20.70
CA ARG A 33 -0.62 -31.49 21.18
C ARG A 33 0.75 -31.47 20.49
N GLN A 34 1.41 -32.60 20.25
CA GLN A 34 2.73 -32.59 19.59
C GLN A 34 2.65 -32.23 18.10
N GLN A 35 1.67 -32.78 17.39
CA GLN A 35 1.46 -32.53 15.96
C GLN A 35 0.87 -31.14 15.72
N GLN A 36 0.01 -30.69 16.64
CA GLN A 36 -0.61 -29.37 16.66
C GLN A 36 0.39 -28.28 17.07
N GLN A 37 1.37 -28.58 17.92
CA GLN A 37 2.46 -27.66 18.25
C GLN A 37 3.48 -27.53 17.11
N GLN A 38 3.77 -28.62 16.39
CA GLN A 38 4.54 -28.57 15.14
C GLN A 38 3.78 -27.78 14.05
N HIS A 39 2.47 -27.99 13.92
CA HIS A 39 1.63 -27.25 12.98
C HIS A 39 1.55 -25.76 13.33
N ALA A 40 1.34 -25.41 14.60
CA ALA A 40 1.30 -24.03 15.06
C ALA A 40 2.66 -23.32 14.86
N ALA A 41 3.77 -24.03 15.06
CA ALA A 41 5.10 -23.52 14.74
C ALA A 41 5.26 -23.26 13.23
N ALA A 42 4.85 -24.20 12.38
CA ALA A 42 4.90 -24.03 10.93
C ALA A 42 4.03 -22.86 10.43
N VAL A 43 2.82 -22.69 10.97
CA VAL A 43 1.94 -21.55 10.66
C VAL A 43 2.57 -20.24 11.11
N ARG A 44 3.25 -20.22 12.26
CA ARG A 44 3.98 -19.04 12.75
C ARG A 44 5.15 -18.67 11.83
N GLU A 45 5.96 -19.64 11.41
CA GLU A 45 7.06 -19.40 10.46
C GLU A 45 6.56 -18.81 9.14
N LEU A 46 5.49 -19.39 8.57
CA LEU A 46 4.86 -18.84 7.37
C LEU A 46 4.36 -17.41 7.57
N ALA A 47 3.77 -17.11 8.73
CA ALA A 47 3.32 -15.76 9.04
C ALA A 47 4.49 -14.77 9.16
N LEU A 48 5.63 -15.20 9.72
CA LEU A 48 6.84 -14.39 9.78
C LEU A 48 7.45 -14.15 8.39
N ASP A 49 7.46 -15.16 7.52
CA ASP A 49 7.90 -15.01 6.13
C ASP A 49 7.01 -14.01 5.36
N LEU A 50 5.69 -14.10 5.54
CA LEU A 50 4.76 -13.13 4.95
C LEU A 50 4.99 -11.72 5.50
N LEU A 51 5.23 -11.57 6.80
CA LEU A 51 5.57 -10.27 7.39
C LEU A 51 6.91 -9.73 6.88
N ALA A 52 7.90 -10.60 6.66
CA ALA A 52 9.19 -10.22 6.10
C ALA A 52 9.05 -9.74 4.65
N THR A 53 8.24 -10.42 3.82
CA THR A 53 7.93 -9.96 2.47
C THR A 53 7.15 -8.64 2.47
N LEU A 54 6.20 -8.45 3.38
CA LEU A 54 5.50 -7.18 3.55
C LEU A 54 6.47 -6.06 3.93
N LYS A 55 7.39 -6.31 4.86
CA LYS A 55 8.42 -5.34 5.26
C LYS A 55 9.38 -5.02 4.12
N HIS A 56 9.66 -5.98 3.24
CA HIS A 56 10.49 -5.75 2.05
C HIS A 56 9.88 -4.69 1.13
N TYR A 57 8.58 -4.78 0.84
CA TYR A 57 7.91 -3.87 -0.09
C TYR A 57 7.39 -2.60 0.57
N PHE A 58 6.88 -2.70 1.80
CA PHE A 58 6.26 -1.61 2.55
C PHE A 58 6.91 -1.50 3.93
N PRO A 59 8.13 -0.95 4.02
CA PRO A 59 8.88 -0.89 5.28
C PRO A 59 8.15 -0.13 6.39
N ASP A 60 7.35 0.87 6.03
CA ASP A 60 6.65 1.74 6.98
C ASP A 60 5.20 1.31 7.29
N ILE A 61 4.75 0.15 6.76
CA ILE A 61 3.37 -0.32 6.94
C ILE A 61 3.03 -0.72 8.37
N HIS A 62 4.03 -0.86 9.26
CA HIS A 62 3.84 -1.32 10.63
C HIS A 62 2.70 -0.62 11.38
N ARG A 63 2.63 0.71 11.28
CA ARG A 63 1.60 1.54 11.93
C ARG A 63 0.20 1.28 11.38
N SER A 64 0.15 0.91 10.10
CA SER A 64 -1.05 0.58 9.35
C SER A 64 -1.54 -0.85 9.64
N LEU A 65 -0.66 -1.80 10.00
CA LEU A 65 -1.03 -3.21 10.24
C LEU A 65 -2.17 -3.38 11.26
N ALA A 66 -2.21 -2.53 12.31
CA ALA A 66 -3.24 -2.60 13.35
C ALA A 66 -4.58 -1.97 12.95
N LYS A 67 -4.59 -1.07 11.95
CA LYS A 67 -5.79 -0.37 11.44
C LYS A 67 -6.38 -1.02 10.20
N HIS A 68 -5.56 -1.71 9.41
CA HIS A 68 -5.99 -2.35 8.18
C HIS A 68 -6.58 -3.73 8.48
N PHE A 69 -7.24 -4.31 7.48
CA PHE A 69 -8.06 -5.52 7.47
C PHE A 69 -7.34 -6.85 7.84
N LEU A 70 -6.24 -6.76 8.60
CA LEU A 70 -5.40 -7.86 9.04
C LEU A 70 -5.56 -8.01 10.55
N THR A 71 -6.31 -9.02 10.98
CA THR A 71 -6.26 -9.47 12.38
C THR A 71 -4.98 -10.29 12.57
N ILE A 72 -3.86 -9.59 12.76
CA ILE A 72 -2.57 -10.21 13.06
C ILE A 72 -2.49 -10.42 14.56
N THR A 73 -1.98 -11.58 14.97
CA THR A 73 -1.74 -11.83 16.39
C THR A 73 -0.78 -10.76 16.94
N PRO A 74 -1.09 -10.08 18.06
CA PRO A 74 -0.29 -8.96 18.56
C PRO A 74 1.20 -9.28 18.75
N SER A 75 1.55 -10.52 19.08
CA SER A 75 2.94 -10.96 19.19
C SER A 75 3.71 -10.85 17.87
N LEU A 76 3.09 -11.20 16.73
CA LEU A 76 3.71 -11.09 15.41
C LEU A 76 3.87 -9.62 14.97
N VAL A 77 2.96 -8.73 15.36
CA VAL A 77 3.11 -7.29 15.11
C VAL A 77 4.27 -6.70 15.92
N ALA A 78 4.50 -7.21 17.13
CA ALA A 78 5.65 -6.84 17.95
C ALA A 78 6.99 -7.36 17.37
N ASP A 79 6.96 -8.46 16.62
CA ASP A 79 8.14 -9.01 15.94
C ASP A 79 8.50 -8.21 14.65
N PHE A 80 7.56 -7.48 14.05
CA PHE A 80 7.81 -6.78 12.78
C PHE A 80 9.03 -5.83 12.77
N PRO A 81 9.29 -5.00 13.80
CA PRO A 81 10.47 -4.14 13.83
C PRO A 81 11.79 -4.91 13.80
N SER A 82 11.85 -6.13 14.35
CA SER A 82 13.08 -6.94 14.42
C SER A 82 13.36 -7.74 13.14
N LEU A 83 12.38 -7.88 12.24
CA LEU A 83 12.56 -8.51 10.93
C LEU A 83 13.65 -7.78 10.11
N PRO A 84 14.39 -8.48 9.23
CA PRO A 84 15.43 -7.85 8.43
C PRO A 84 14.85 -6.80 7.49
N ASN A 85 15.48 -5.62 7.45
CA ASN A 85 15.24 -4.65 6.39
C ASN A 85 15.93 -5.10 5.11
N SER A 86 15.39 -4.63 4.00
CA SER A 86 15.87 -5.03 2.69
C SER A 86 17.05 -4.18 2.24
N VAL A 87 18.12 -4.85 1.83
CA VAL A 87 19.42 -4.24 1.51
C VAL A 87 19.70 -4.25 0.00
N PRO A 88 20.41 -3.24 -0.55
CA PRO A 88 20.82 -2.01 0.13
C PRO A 88 19.60 -1.13 0.48
N GLU A 89 19.79 -0.25 1.44
CA GLU A 89 18.79 0.78 1.75
C GLU A 89 18.75 1.81 0.62
N LEU A 90 17.56 2.04 0.08
CA LEU A 90 17.32 2.96 -1.02
C LEU A 90 16.84 4.33 -0.53
N PRO A 91 17.02 5.40 -1.32
CA PRO A 91 16.53 6.74 -1.02
C PRO A 91 15.06 6.79 -0.61
N CYS A 92 14.69 7.85 0.12
CA CYS A 92 13.31 8.13 0.54
C CYS A 92 12.64 6.93 1.25
N HIS A 93 13.39 6.25 2.13
CA HIS A 93 12.96 5.07 2.89
C HIS A 93 12.47 3.92 2.00
N ASN A 94 13.17 3.66 0.89
CA ASN A 94 12.80 2.62 -0.08
C ASN A 94 11.44 2.85 -0.76
N PHE A 95 11.01 4.10 -0.94
CA PHE A 95 9.75 4.45 -1.60
C PHE A 95 9.52 3.70 -2.92
N ARG A 96 10.59 3.54 -3.72
CA ARG A 96 10.56 2.77 -4.98
C ARG A 96 9.90 1.39 -4.81
N ARG A 97 10.23 0.65 -3.76
CA ARG A 97 9.69 -0.70 -3.55
C ARG A 97 8.18 -0.65 -3.32
N SER A 98 7.72 0.30 -2.50
CA SER A 98 6.29 0.49 -2.23
C SER A 98 5.53 0.96 -3.47
N TYR A 99 6.13 1.83 -4.28
CA TYR A 99 5.54 2.29 -5.53
C TYR A 99 5.40 1.16 -6.55
N VAL A 100 6.47 0.40 -6.81
CA VAL A 100 6.44 -0.73 -7.76
C VAL A 100 5.42 -1.78 -7.30
N ALA A 101 5.46 -2.18 -6.02
CA ALA A 101 4.49 -3.14 -5.48
C ALA A 101 3.04 -2.62 -5.58
N HIS A 102 2.83 -1.32 -5.38
CA HIS A 102 1.50 -0.73 -5.53
C HIS A 102 1.03 -0.72 -6.99
N CYS A 103 1.91 -0.44 -7.94
CA CYS A 103 1.61 -0.53 -9.37
C CYS A 103 1.25 -1.96 -9.78
N ASP A 104 1.98 -2.96 -9.30
CA ASP A 104 1.70 -4.38 -9.54
C ASP A 104 0.31 -4.76 -9.00
N CYS A 105 -0.06 -4.31 -7.80
CA CYS A 105 -1.39 -4.52 -7.23
C CYS A 105 -2.53 -3.84 -8.03
N MET A 106 -2.21 -2.78 -8.76
CA MET A 106 -3.15 -2.06 -9.63
C MET A 106 -3.12 -2.57 -11.07
N GLU A 107 -2.38 -3.66 -11.34
CA GLU A 107 -2.21 -4.30 -12.65
C GLU A 107 -1.74 -3.32 -13.74
N GLN A 108 -0.79 -2.45 -13.40
CA GLN A 108 -0.26 -1.44 -14.32
C GLN A 108 1.27 -1.32 -14.26
N PRO A 109 1.93 -0.92 -15.36
CA PRO A 109 3.36 -0.72 -15.37
C PRO A 109 3.75 0.49 -14.50
N PHE A 110 4.82 0.37 -13.74
CA PHE A 110 5.41 1.51 -13.05
C PHE A 110 6.15 2.44 -14.03
N ARG A 111 6.38 3.67 -13.60
CA ARG A 111 7.13 4.68 -14.36
C ARG A 111 8.51 4.91 -13.79
N ASP A 112 9.54 4.70 -14.61
CA ASP A 112 10.93 4.95 -14.25
C ASP A 112 11.20 6.42 -13.92
N GLU A 113 10.52 7.35 -14.60
CA GLU A 113 10.67 8.79 -14.33
C GLU A 113 10.24 9.15 -12.90
N VAL A 114 9.16 8.54 -12.38
CA VAL A 114 8.71 8.74 -11.00
C VAL A 114 9.76 8.26 -10.02
N ILE A 115 10.36 7.08 -10.27
CA ILE A 115 11.42 6.55 -9.44
C ILE A 115 12.63 7.47 -9.47
N TRP A 116 13.02 7.92 -10.67
CA TRP A 116 14.18 8.76 -10.87
C TRP A 116 14.03 10.11 -10.17
N ASP A 117 12.90 10.78 -10.33
CA ASP A 117 12.61 12.06 -9.66
C ASP A 117 12.65 11.89 -8.13
N ILE A 118 12.07 10.82 -7.60
CA ILE A 118 12.05 10.59 -6.15
C ILE A 118 13.45 10.30 -5.60
N GLU A 119 14.17 9.37 -6.23
CA GLU A 119 15.48 8.94 -5.74
C GLU A 119 16.59 9.97 -6.00
N ARG A 120 16.43 10.86 -6.99
CA ARG A 120 17.47 11.83 -7.39
C ARG A 120 17.14 13.26 -7.04
N ILE A 121 15.92 13.71 -7.30
CA ILE A 121 15.52 15.10 -7.05
C ILE A 121 15.05 15.22 -5.61
N TYR A 122 13.96 14.53 -5.25
CA TYR A 122 13.34 14.67 -3.94
C TYR A 122 14.29 14.29 -2.80
N PHE A 123 15.05 13.20 -2.97
CA PHE A 123 16.02 12.78 -1.98
C PHE A 123 17.14 13.80 -1.76
N VAL A 124 17.77 14.30 -2.83
CA VAL A 124 18.89 15.27 -2.72
C VAL A 124 18.42 16.59 -2.14
N HIS A 125 17.19 17.01 -2.43
CA HIS A 125 16.60 18.24 -1.91
C HIS A 125 15.97 18.08 -0.51
N GLY A 126 15.93 16.87 0.06
CA GLY A 126 15.25 16.61 1.33
C GLY A 126 13.77 17.01 1.28
N GLN A 127 13.15 16.86 0.10
CA GLN A 127 11.78 17.31 -0.13
C GLN A 127 10.80 16.26 0.37
N HIS A 128 10.15 16.54 1.49
CA HIS A 128 9.15 15.67 2.11
C HIS A 128 7.71 15.98 1.68
N GLU A 129 7.51 17.02 0.87
CA GLU A 129 6.22 17.39 0.29
C GLU A 129 6.18 17.00 -1.19
N LEU A 130 5.31 16.03 -1.53
CA LEU A 130 5.11 15.59 -2.90
C LEU A 130 4.26 16.62 -3.65
N ASP A 131 4.85 17.29 -4.65
CA ASP A 131 4.12 18.19 -5.52
C ASP A 131 3.58 17.42 -6.73
N LEU A 132 2.26 17.26 -6.81
CA LEU A 132 1.61 16.58 -7.93
C LEU A 132 1.80 17.32 -9.27
N ASN A 133 2.19 18.60 -9.25
CA ASN A 133 2.49 19.34 -10.47
C ASN A 133 3.73 18.81 -11.19
N ASP A 134 4.72 18.31 -10.44
CA ASP A 134 5.94 17.70 -10.99
C ASP A 134 5.62 16.47 -11.86
N PHE A 135 4.48 15.82 -11.59
CA PHE A 135 4.01 14.62 -12.26
C PHE A 135 2.75 14.86 -13.09
N SER A 136 2.42 16.12 -13.39
CA SER A 136 1.17 16.49 -14.08
C SER A 136 1.10 16.04 -15.54
N HIS A 137 2.25 15.74 -16.16
CA HIS A 137 2.35 15.16 -17.50
C HIS A 137 2.00 13.68 -17.54
N LEU A 138 1.96 13.00 -16.38
CA LEU A 138 1.64 11.59 -16.32
C LEU A 138 0.17 11.31 -16.65
N PRO A 139 -0.12 10.14 -17.25
CA PRO A 139 -1.48 9.63 -17.32
C PRO A 139 -2.16 9.57 -15.94
N ALA A 140 -3.48 9.75 -15.91
CA ALA A 140 -4.26 9.78 -14.67
C ALA A 140 -4.06 8.52 -13.79
N LYS A 141 -3.95 7.35 -14.40
CA LYS A 141 -3.72 6.09 -13.67
C LYS A 141 -2.34 6.03 -12.99
N ASP A 142 -1.33 6.62 -13.62
CA ASP A 142 0.03 6.66 -13.08
C ASP A 142 0.11 7.65 -11.91
N LEU A 143 -0.56 8.80 -12.04
CA LEU A 143 -0.68 9.77 -10.93
C LEU A 143 -1.49 9.18 -9.76
N GLN A 144 -2.56 8.44 -10.05
CA GLN A 144 -3.31 7.68 -9.02
C GLN A 144 -2.40 6.69 -8.29
N ALA A 145 -1.57 5.94 -9.01
CA ALA A 145 -0.63 4.98 -8.43
C ALA A 145 0.39 5.65 -7.52
N LEU A 146 0.93 6.79 -7.95
CA LEU A 146 1.86 7.58 -7.15
C LEU A 146 1.21 8.05 -5.84
N ILE A 147 0.03 8.67 -5.91
CA ILE A 147 -0.73 9.09 -4.71
C ILE A 147 -1.00 7.89 -3.79
N GLY A 148 -1.39 6.75 -4.37
CA GLY A 148 -1.66 5.52 -3.63
C GLY A 148 -0.42 4.95 -2.93
N ALA A 149 0.75 5.03 -3.54
CA ALA A 149 2.00 4.54 -2.92
C ALA A 149 2.42 5.38 -1.70
N VAL A 150 2.15 6.69 -1.71
CA VAL A 150 2.45 7.62 -0.59
C VAL A 150 1.77 7.19 0.71
N GLN A 151 0.63 6.48 0.65
CA GLN A 151 -0.06 6.03 1.86
C GLN A 151 0.77 5.08 2.73
N PHE A 152 1.78 4.42 2.14
CA PHE A 152 2.64 3.44 2.80
C PHE A 152 4.03 3.98 3.15
N SER A 153 4.29 5.27 2.94
CA SER A 153 5.61 5.87 3.17
C SER A 153 5.61 6.77 4.40
N ASP A 154 6.64 6.64 5.23
CA ASP A 154 6.93 7.58 6.32
C ASP A 154 7.82 8.75 5.88
N PHE A 155 8.37 8.71 4.66
CA PHE A 155 9.20 9.80 4.12
C PHE A 155 8.37 11.03 3.72
N PHE A 156 7.26 10.82 3.01
CA PHE A 156 6.40 11.91 2.56
C PHE A 156 5.45 12.35 3.68
N THR A 157 5.58 13.60 4.11
CA THR A 157 4.74 14.20 5.17
C THR A 157 3.77 15.24 4.63
N GLY A 158 3.89 15.59 3.36
CA GLY A 158 2.98 16.52 2.70
C GLY A 158 2.67 16.11 1.27
N LEU A 159 1.50 16.54 0.78
CA LEU A 159 1.14 16.46 -0.63
C LEU A 159 0.52 17.80 -1.07
N SER A 160 0.97 18.33 -2.20
CA SER A 160 0.46 19.57 -2.79
C SER A 160 -0.01 19.36 -4.23
N ALA A 161 -1.01 20.14 -4.63
CA ALA A 161 -1.50 20.25 -5.99
C ALA A 161 -1.93 21.70 -6.24
N ASN A 162 -1.60 22.25 -7.41
CA ASN A 162 -1.91 23.64 -7.76
C ASN A 162 -2.42 23.73 -9.20
N ALA A 163 -3.64 24.23 -9.38
CA ALA A 163 -4.25 24.37 -10.72
C ALA A 163 -4.34 23.05 -11.53
N LEU A 164 -4.40 21.90 -10.85
CA LEU A 164 -4.58 20.59 -11.49
C LEU A 164 -6.06 20.22 -11.64
N ARG A 165 -6.37 19.51 -12.72
CA ARG A 165 -7.67 18.86 -12.92
C ARG A 165 -7.62 17.45 -12.34
N LEU A 166 -8.12 17.30 -11.12
CA LEU A 166 -8.13 16.03 -10.38
C LEU A 166 -9.26 15.14 -10.91
N GLN A 167 -8.90 14.02 -11.53
CA GLN A 167 -9.86 13.00 -11.95
C GLN A 167 -10.46 12.28 -10.73
N PRO A 168 -11.63 11.61 -10.85
CA PRO A 168 -12.28 10.96 -9.72
C PRO A 168 -11.36 9.95 -9.04
N GLU A 169 -10.54 9.24 -9.82
CA GLU A 169 -9.58 8.25 -9.33
C GLU A 169 -8.48 8.89 -8.48
N HIS A 170 -8.06 10.14 -8.78
CA HIS A 170 -7.11 10.89 -7.96
C HIS A 170 -7.75 11.27 -6.62
N VAL A 171 -9.02 11.66 -6.62
CA VAL A 171 -9.76 12.01 -5.41
C VAL A 171 -9.90 10.78 -4.51
N ASP A 172 -10.23 9.63 -5.08
CA ASP A 172 -10.31 8.36 -4.34
C ASP A 172 -8.96 7.98 -3.70
N ALA A 173 -7.87 8.13 -4.46
CA ALA A 173 -6.52 7.90 -3.95
C ALA A 173 -6.14 8.88 -2.83
N LEU A 174 -6.47 10.18 -2.97
CA LEU A 174 -6.24 11.19 -1.93
C LEU A 174 -7.03 10.90 -0.65
N VAL A 175 -8.29 10.47 -0.78
CA VAL A 175 -9.10 10.10 0.38
C VAL A 175 -8.57 8.83 1.04
N ALA A 176 -8.12 7.84 0.27
CA ALA A 176 -7.46 6.65 0.81
C ALA A 176 -6.17 7.02 1.55
N LEU A 177 -5.35 7.90 0.97
CA LEU A 177 -4.13 8.43 1.56
C LEU A 177 -4.42 9.11 2.92
N LEU A 178 -5.41 9.99 2.99
CA LEU A 178 -5.83 10.66 4.24
C LEU A 178 -6.30 9.69 5.33
N ARG A 179 -6.96 8.60 4.94
CA ARG A 179 -7.48 7.60 5.90
C ARG A 179 -6.39 6.68 6.44
N ARG A 180 -5.38 6.38 5.62
CA ARG A 180 -4.45 5.27 5.86
C ARG A 180 -3.04 5.70 6.22
N SER A 181 -2.57 6.86 5.75
CA SER A 181 -1.24 7.35 6.09
C SER A 181 -1.16 7.78 7.56
N HIS A 182 -0.07 7.39 8.21
CA HIS A 182 0.25 7.82 9.57
C HIS A 182 1.25 9.00 9.60
N SER A 183 1.86 9.30 8.46
CA SER A 183 2.96 10.27 8.34
C SER A 183 2.54 11.54 7.60
N LEU A 184 1.42 11.51 6.87
CA LEU A 184 0.87 12.69 6.23
C LEU A 184 0.38 13.72 7.26
N ARG A 185 0.92 14.94 7.17
CA ARG A 185 0.61 16.09 8.04
C ARG A 185 -0.03 17.25 7.28
N SER A 186 0.21 17.34 5.98
CA SER A 186 -0.22 18.48 5.14
C SER A 186 -0.82 17.98 3.83
N LEU A 187 -2.01 18.47 3.48
CA LEU A 187 -2.59 18.35 2.14
C LEU A 187 -2.96 19.75 1.64
N ARG A 188 -2.33 20.20 0.56
CA ARG A 188 -2.57 21.51 -0.07
C ARG A 188 -3.19 21.35 -1.45
N LEU A 189 -4.46 21.72 -1.59
CA LEU A 189 -5.15 21.76 -2.87
C LEU A 189 -5.46 23.22 -3.22
N CYS A 190 -4.69 23.81 -4.12
CA CYS A 190 -4.82 25.21 -4.53
C CYS A 190 -5.41 25.27 -5.94
N ARG A 191 -6.55 25.95 -6.14
CA ARG A 191 -7.17 26.13 -7.48
C ARG A 191 -7.38 24.82 -8.27
N CYS A 192 -7.50 23.70 -7.59
CA CYS A 192 -7.75 22.41 -8.23
C CYS A 192 -9.21 22.30 -8.65
N THR A 193 -9.49 21.58 -9.73
CA THR A 193 -10.84 21.33 -10.23
C THR A 193 -11.12 19.84 -10.25
N THR A 194 -12.34 19.46 -9.85
CA THR A 194 -12.88 18.11 -10.07
C THR A 194 -13.75 18.14 -11.33
N PRO A 195 -13.88 17.02 -12.08
CA PRO A 195 -14.74 16.93 -13.25
C PRO A 195 -16.22 17.13 -12.94
#